data_AF-T0YTS1-F1
#
_entry.id   AF-T0YTS1-F1
#
_cell.length_a   1.000
_cell.length_b   1.000
_cell.length_c   1.000
_cell.angle_alpha   90.00
_cell.angle_beta   90.00
_cell.angle_gamma   90.00
#
_symmetry.space_group_name_H-M   'P 1'
#
loop_
_entity.id
_entity.type
_entity.pdbx_description
1 polymer ?
#
loop_
_entity_poly.entity_id
_entity_poly.type
_entity_poly.pdbx_seq_one_letter_code
_entity_poly.pdbx_strand_id
1 'polypeptide(L)'
;MIAGGVLLLVSLTYVGLLFALAWWGDRRPVYPARVALRPLIYSLSLAVYCSAWTFYGAVGTAARSGLAFLPIYLGPILLFTLGYGLLGRVQRIAKRRNLTSIADLIAARFGRSPGLAALVTVIVVIAAVPYIALQFKAVSQSVVVLAGSHSSGALITDSALWVALMLAVFAILFGTRVIDATEHHHGMMLAIAAESLVKLLAFLAVALFALRHGPGLVASYAQIAATVPRDGFAAGLPRAMPAGLLRR
;
A
#
# COMPACT_ATOMS: atom_id res chain seq x y z
N MET A 1 4.48 26.79 1.15
CA MET A 1 4.99 25.98 2.28
C MET A 1 3.97 26.07 3.40
N ILE A 2 3.58 24.94 3.99
CA ILE A 2 2.53 24.89 5.03
C ILE A 2 3.21 24.91 6.40
N ALA A 3 2.69 25.68 7.36
CA ALA A 3 3.21 25.67 8.72
C ALA A 3 3.14 24.26 9.33
N GLY A 4 4.22 23.78 9.95
CA GLY A 4 4.31 22.42 10.51
C GLY A 4 3.20 22.11 11.53
N GLY A 5 2.80 23.10 12.33
CA GLY A 5 1.68 22.95 13.27
C GLY A 5 0.33 22.70 12.59
N VAL A 6 0.08 23.32 11.43
CA VAL A 6 -1.14 23.08 10.64
C VAL A 6 -1.11 21.67 10.05
N LEU A 7 0.04 21.24 9.53
CA LEU A 7 0.22 19.89 8.99
C LEU A 7 -0.01 18.81 10.07
N LEU A 8 0.54 19.02 11.26
CA LEU A 8 0.34 18.13 12.41
C LEU A 8 -1.13 18.10 12.83
N LEU A 9 -1.78 19.27 12.95
CA LEU A 9 -3.19 19.36 13.35
C LEU A 9 -4.12 18.67 12.33
N VAL A 10 -3.91 18.88 11.03
CA VAL A 10 -4.68 18.20 9.98
C VAL A 10 -4.44 16.69 10.02
N SER A 11 -3.20 16.25 10.18
CA SER A 11 -2.86 14.82 10.28
C SER A 11 -3.50 14.15 11.50
N LEU A 12 -3.43 14.81 12.66
CA LEU A 12 -4.02 14.34 13.91
C LEU A 12 -5.54 14.27 13.81
N THR A 13 -6.17 15.31 13.24
CA THR A 13 -7.62 15.35 13.02
C THR A 13 -8.05 14.24 12.07
N TYR A 14 -7.33 14.03 10.98
CA TYR A 14 -7.64 12.99 10.01
C TYR A 14 -7.54 11.58 10.60
N VAL A 15 -6.44 11.28 11.31
CA VAL A 15 -6.29 9.99 12.00
C VAL A 15 -7.35 9.82 13.10
N GLY A 16 -7.65 10.88 13.84
CA GLY A 16 -8.74 10.89 14.83
C GLY A 16 -10.12 10.62 14.23
N LEU A 17 -10.40 11.14 13.03
CA LEU A 17 -11.64 10.86 12.30
C LEU A 17 -11.73 9.41 11.84
N LEU A 18 -10.65 8.85 11.29
CA LEU A 18 -10.59 7.43 10.93
C LEU A 18 -10.77 6.55 12.17
N PHE A 19 -10.21 6.96 13.31
CA PHE A 19 -10.39 6.28 14.59
C PHE A 19 -11.85 6.30 15.05
N ALA A 20 -12.46 7.48 15.06
CA ALA A 20 -13.87 7.64 15.41
C ALA A 20 -14.76 6.79 14.50
N LEU A 21 -14.42 6.71 13.21
CA LEU A 21 -15.15 5.89 12.25
C LEU A 21 -15.00 4.39 12.52
N ALA A 22 -13.80 3.91 12.86
CA ALA A 22 -13.57 2.53 13.25
C ALA A 22 -14.39 2.17 14.50
N TRP A 23 -14.27 2.98 15.55
CA TRP A 23 -15.01 2.79 16.80
C TRP A 23 -16.52 2.85 16.61
N TRP A 24 -17.01 3.75 15.75
CA TRP A 24 -18.43 3.84 15.43
C TRP A 24 -18.91 2.61 14.64
N GLY A 25 -18.10 2.12 13.70
CA GLY A 25 -18.39 0.91 12.93
C GLY A 25 -18.41 -0.37 13.78
N ASP A 26 -17.64 -0.43 14.87
CA ASP A 26 -17.70 -1.52 15.83
C ASP A 26 -18.96 -1.45 16.72
N ARG A 27 -19.39 -0.25 17.13
CA ARG A 27 -20.60 -0.05 17.95
C ARG A 27 -21.91 -0.19 17.17
N ARG A 28 -21.89 0.13 15.88
CA ARG A 28 -23.05 0.01 14.98
C ARG A 28 -22.59 -0.74 13.73
N PRO A 29 -22.79 -2.07 13.64
CA PRO A 29 -22.24 -2.86 12.54
C PRO A 29 -22.96 -2.52 11.22
N VAL A 30 -22.53 -1.47 10.54
CA VAL A 30 -22.99 -1.09 9.18
C VAL A 30 -22.62 -2.20 8.20
N TYR A 31 -21.41 -2.72 8.35
CA TYR A 31 -20.98 -4.00 7.81
C TYR A 31 -21.10 -5.04 8.94
N PRO A 32 -21.69 -6.23 8.73
CA PRO A 32 -22.28 -6.74 7.50
C PRO A 32 -23.79 -6.44 7.40
N ALA A 33 -24.38 -5.70 8.36
CA ALA A 33 -25.83 -5.60 8.49
C ALA A 33 -26.52 -4.96 7.27
N ARG A 34 -25.85 -4.06 6.54
CA ARG A 34 -26.38 -3.45 5.31
C ARG A 34 -25.90 -4.19 4.07
N VAL A 35 -26.70 -5.12 3.58
CA VAL A 35 -26.37 -5.98 2.42
C VAL A 35 -25.93 -5.18 1.19
N ALA A 36 -26.59 -4.06 0.89
CA ALA A 36 -26.26 -3.20 -0.26
C ALA A 36 -24.86 -2.56 -0.19
N LEU A 37 -24.35 -2.30 1.01
CA LEU A 37 -23.04 -1.65 1.20
C LEU A 37 -21.89 -2.65 1.29
N ARG A 38 -22.17 -3.95 1.49
CA ARG A 38 -21.12 -4.98 1.68
C ARG A 38 -20.14 -5.05 0.51
N PRO A 39 -20.57 -5.09 -0.77
CA PRO A 39 -19.63 -5.17 -1.89
C PRO A 39 -18.77 -3.91 -1.99
N LEU A 40 -19.37 -2.73 -1.78
CA LEU A 40 -18.68 -1.44 -1.85
C LEU A 40 -17.61 -1.34 -0.77
N ILE A 41 -17.98 -1.54 0.49
CA ILE A 41 -17.05 -1.50 1.63
C ILE A 41 -15.94 -2.52 1.42
N TYR A 42 -16.28 -3.78 1.10
CA TYR A 42 -15.29 -4.82 0.87
C TYR A 42 -14.30 -4.48 -0.26
N SER A 43 -14.80 -3.99 -1.40
CA SER A 43 -13.95 -3.58 -2.53
C SER A 43 -13.04 -2.40 -2.20
N LEU A 44 -13.53 -1.40 -1.48
CA LEU A 44 -12.74 -0.25 -1.03
C LEU A 44 -11.72 -0.65 0.04
N SER A 45 -12.05 -1.62 0.90
CA SER A 45 -11.09 -2.14 1.87
C SER A 45 -9.94 -2.91 1.23
N LEU A 46 -10.16 -3.57 0.09
CA LEU A 46 -9.07 -4.19 -0.69
C LEU A 46 -8.07 -3.15 -1.21
N ALA A 47 -8.47 -1.89 -1.37
CA ALA A 47 -7.58 -0.81 -1.75
C ALA A 47 -6.59 -0.39 -0.63
N VAL A 48 -6.58 -1.08 0.53
CA VAL A 48 -5.44 -1.05 1.46
C VAL A 48 -4.12 -1.42 0.79
N TYR A 49 -4.18 -2.20 -0.30
CA TYR A 49 -3.06 -2.46 -1.20
C TYR A 49 -2.40 -1.17 -1.73
N CYS A 50 -3.18 -0.11 -1.93
CA CYS A 50 -2.70 1.20 -2.38
C CYS A 50 -2.06 1.98 -1.21
N SER A 51 -0.75 1.80 -1.03
CA SER A 51 0.06 2.47 -0.01
C SER A 51 0.84 3.67 -0.57
N ALA A 52 1.77 4.23 0.23
CA ALA A 52 2.68 5.28 -0.25
C ALA A 52 3.48 4.84 -1.49
N TRP A 53 3.68 3.53 -1.67
CA TRP A 53 4.25 2.97 -2.91
C TRP A 53 3.43 3.31 -4.15
N THR A 54 2.11 3.36 -4.07
CA THR A 54 1.25 3.76 -5.20
C THR A 54 1.41 5.25 -5.49
N PHE A 55 1.42 6.09 -4.47
CA PHE A 55 1.59 7.54 -4.63
C PHE A 55 2.95 7.91 -5.21
N TYR A 56 4.04 7.34 -4.67
CA TYR A 56 5.40 7.70 -5.10
C TYR A 56 5.90 6.84 -6.26
N GLY A 57 5.68 5.53 -6.18
CA GLY A 57 6.19 4.55 -7.14
C GLY A 57 5.43 4.58 -8.46
N ALA A 58 4.10 4.50 -8.44
CA ALA A 58 3.33 4.46 -9.69
C ALA A 58 3.31 5.81 -10.40
N VAL A 59 3.10 6.92 -9.68
CA VAL A 59 3.17 8.27 -10.28
C VAL A 59 4.58 8.57 -10.78
N GLY A 60 5.61 8.22 -10.00
CA GLY A 60 7.00 8.42 -10.43
C GLY A 60 7.38 7.58 -11.65
N THR A 61 6.92 6.31 -11.70
CA THR A 61 7.11 5.44 -12.86
C THR A 61 6.31 5.94 -14.06
N ALA A 62 5.10 6.45 -13.86
CA ALA A 62 4.30 7.07 -14.91
C ALA A 62 5.02 8.30 -15.51
N ALA A 63 5.59 9.14 -14.66
CA ALA A 63 6.32 10.33 -15.09
C ALA A 63 7.63 10.03 -15.83
N ARG A 64 8.35 8.94 -15.47
CA ARG A 64 9.65 8.59 -16.06
C ARG A 64 9.59 7.57 -17.19
N SER A 65 8.60 6.68 -17.17
CA SER A 65 8.57 5.47 -18.00
C SER A 65 7.18 5.18 -18.58
N GLY A 66 6.26 6.15 -18.49
CA GLY A 66 4.95 6.08 -19.15
C GLY A 66 4.11 4.93 -18.59
N LEU A 67 3.80 3.92 -19.42
CA LEU A 67 2.90 2.82 -19.04
C LEU A 67 3.56 1.71 -18.21
N ALA A 68 4.84 1.84 -17.84
CA ALA A 68 5.54 0.81 -17.06
C ALA A 68 4.97 0.56 -15.65
N PHE A 69 4.10 1.45 -15.14
CA PHE A 69 3.40 1.23 -13.87
C PHE A 69 2.21 0.25 -14.00
N LEU A 70 1.67 0.04 -15.20
CA LEU A 70 0.42 -0.72 -15.41
C LEU A 70 0.48 -2.19 -14.95
N PRO A 71 1.57 -2.94 -15.18
CA PRO A 71 1.67 -4.35 -14.79
C PRO A 71 1.44 -4.61 -13.30
N ILE A 72 1.85 -3.69 -12.41
CA ILE A 72 1.67 -3.86 -10.96
C ILE A 72 0.20 -3.85 -10.55
N TYR A 73 -0.67 -3.20 -11.34
CA TYR A 73 -2.12 -3.15 -11.11
C TYR A 73 -2.86 -4.22 -11.91
N LEU A 74 -2.38 -4.56 -13.10
CA LEU A 74 -2.93 -5.65 -13.91
C LEU A 74 -2.82 -7.00 -13.19
N GLY A 75 -1.73 -7.26 -12.46
CA GLY A 75 -1.55 -8.50 -11.71
C GLY A 75 -2.71 -8.79 -10.73
N PRO A 76 -3.00 -7.89 -9.77
CA PRO A 76 -4.16 -8.02 -8.90
C PRO A 76 -5.49 -8.11 -9.66
N ILE A 77 -5.70 -7.31 -10.72
CA ILE A 77 -6.94 -7.36 -11.52
C ILE A 77 -7.12 -8.76 -12.14
N LEU A 78 -6.08 -9.32 -12.73
CA LEU A 78 -6.09 -10.68 -13.30
C LEU A 78 -6.30 -11.74 -12.22
N LEU A 79 -5.67 -11.59 -11.05
CA LEU A 79 -5.85 -12.50 -9.94
C LEU A 79 -7.30 -12.50 -9.42
N PHE A 80 -7.94 -11.33 -9.32
CA PHE A 80 -9.34 -11.26 -8.85
C PHE A 80 -10.37 -11.63 -9.91
N THR A 81 -10.07 -11.46 -11.20
CA THR A 81 -10.99 -11.80 -12.30
C THR A 81 -10.86 -13.25 -12.74
N LEU A 82 -9.64 -13.73 -13.01
CA LEU A 82 -9.36 -15.10 -13.48
C LEU A 82 -9.04 -16.05 -12.32
N GLY A 83 -8.35 -15.55 -11.29
CA GLY A 83 -7.91 -16.32 -10.12
C GLY A 83 -8.95 -16.42 -8.99
N TYR A 84 -10.18 -15.91 -9.18
CA TYR A 84 -11.22 -15.92 -8.14
C TYR A 84 -11.46 -17.32 -7.55
N GLY A 85 -11.48 -18.35 -8.40
CA GLY A 85 -11.65 -19.74 -7.97
C GLY A 85 -10.51 -20.23 -7.06
N LEU A 86 -9.27 -19.78 -7.29
CA LEU A 86 -8.12 -20.08 -6.43
C LEU A 86 -8.26 -19.40 -5.07
N LEU A 87 -8.59 -18.10 -5.06
CA LEU A 87 -8.82 -17.32 -3.84
C LEU A 87 -9.91 -17.96 -2.97
N GLY A 88 -11.03 -18.36 -3.57
CA GLY A 88 -12.12 -19.05 -2.88
C GLY A 88 -11.75 -20.44 -2.35
N ARG A 89 -10.82 -21.16 -3.00
CA ARG A 89 -10.27 -22.42 -2.45
C ARG A 89 -9.37 -22.16 -1.25
N VAL A 90 -8.45 -21.21 -1.36
CA VAL A 90 -7.53 -20.83 -0.28
C VAL A 90 -8.31 -20.38 0.96
N GLN A 91 -9.31 -19.50 0.78
CA GLN A 91 -10.17 -19.04 1.87
C GLN A 91 -10.92 -20.18 2.56
N ARG A 92 -11.48 -21.13 1.80
CA ARG A 92 -12.17 -22.30 2.36
C ARG A 92 -11.24 -23.20 3.14
N ILE A 93 -10.02 -23.42 2.66
CA ILE A 93 -9.00 -24.23 3.36
C ILE A 93 -8.60 -23.54 4.66
N ALA A 94 -8.31 -22.24 4.62
CA ALA A 94 -7.94 -21.45 5.79
C ALA A 94 -9.04 -21.53 6.86
N LYS A 95 -10.32 -21.32 6.48
CA LYS A 95 -11.45 -21.43 7.40
C LYS A 95 -11.66 -22.83 7.97
N ARG A 96 -11.63 -23.87 7.13
CA ARG A 96 -11.84 -25.27 7.59
C ARG A 96 -10.74 -25.77 8.54
N ARG A 97 -9.53 -25.22 8.43
CA ARG A 97 -8.38 -25.63 9.23
C ARG A 97 -7.98 -24.62 10.32
N ASN A 98 -8.78 -23.57 10.53
CA ASN A 98 -8.53 -22.46 11.46
C ASN A 98 -7.11 -21.87 11.31
N LEU A 99 -6.68 -21.68 10.06
CA LEU A 99 -5.36 -21.10 9.76
C LEU A 99 -5.51 -19.57 9.76
N THR A 100 -4.76 -18.90 10.63
CA THR A 100 -4.83 -17.45 10.83
C THR A 100 -3.69 -16.69 10.15
N SER A 101 -2.64 -17.39 9.70
CA SER A 101 -1.48 -16.79 9.03
C SER A 101 -1.12 -17.47 7.69
N ILE A 102 -0.36 -16.75 6.85
CA ILE A 102 0.21 -17.31 5.60
C ILE A 102 1.22 -18.43 5.93
N ALA A 103 1.94 -18.31 7.04
CA ALA A 103 2.87 -19.35 7.50
C ALA A 103 2.13 -20.66 7.79
N ASP A 104 0.99 -20.58 8.48
CA ASP A 104 0.15 -21.76 8.77
C ASP A 104 -0.47 -22.33 7.50
N LEU A 105 -0.87 -21.46 6.55
CA LEU A 105 -1.39 -21.89 5.25
C LEU A 105 -0.35 -22.71 4.47
N ILE A 106 0.90 -22.24 4.45
CA ILE A 106 1.99 -22.95 3.77
C ILE A 106 2.34 -24.22 4.53
N ALA A 107 2.51 -24.16 5.85
CA ALA A 107 2.84 -25.34 6.67
C ALA A 107 1.77 -26.44 6.59
N ALA A 108 0.49 -26.07 6.57
CA ALA A 108 -0.62 -27.02 6.45
C ALA A 108 -0.64 -27.77 5.11
N ARG A 109 0.03 -27.24 4.07
CA ARG A 109 0.21 -27.91 2.78
C ARG A 109 1.31 -28.98 2.84
N PHE A 110 2.30 -28.83 3.71
CA PHE A 110 3.47 -29.72 3.83
C PHE A 110 3.46 -30.52 5.14
N GLY A 111 2.31 -31.11 5.50
CA GLY A 111 2.22 -32.00 6.67
C GLY A 111 2.23 -31.29 8.02
N ARG A 112 1.96 -29.97 8.07
CA ARG A 112 1.84 -29.18 9.30
C ARG A 112 3.15 -29.07 10.10
N SER A 113 4.29 -29.09 9.38
CA SER A 113 5.62 -28.95 9.98
C SER A 113 5.78 -27.60 10.72
N PRO A 114 6.05 -27.60 12.04
CA PRO A 114 6.27 -26.37 12.79
C PRO A 114 7.56 -25.64 12.36
N GLY A 115 8.59 -26.39 11.93
CA GLY A 115 9.83 -25.82 11.40
C GLY A 115 9.60 -25.02 10.11
N LEU A 116 8.73 -25.51 9.21
CA LEU A 116 8.37 -24.78 8.00
C LEU A 116 7.57 -23.52 8.32
N ALA A 117 6.63 -23.60 9.27
CA ALA A 117 5.88 -22.42 9.73
C ALA A 117 6.83 -21.35 10.30
N ALA A 118 7.78 -21.75 11.15
CA ALA A 118 8.78 -20.85 11.71
C ALA A 118 9.65 -20.19 10.62
N LEU A 119 10.14 -20.98 9.65
CA LEU A 119 10.93 -20.46 8.53
C LEU A 119 10.15 -19.42 7.70
N VAL A 120 8.90 -19.73 7.34
CA VAL A 120 8.05 -18.80 6.59
C VAL A 120 7.80 -17.53 7.38
N THR A 121 7.53 -17.63 8.68
CA THR A 121 7.35 -16.47 9.56
C THR A 121 8.61 -15.60 9.59
N VAL A 122 9.80 -16.18 9.74
CA VAL A 122 11.07 -15.44 9.71
C VAL A 122 11.25 -14.71 8.37
N ILE A 123 11.00 -15.38 7.25
CA ILE A 123 11.07 -14.76 5.91
C ILE A 123 10.10 -13.58 5.80
N VAL A 124 8.84 -13.77 6.24
CA VAL A 124 7.82 -12.71 6.21
C VAL A 124 8.22 -11.53 7.09
N VAL A 125 8.77 -11.76 8.29
CA VAL A 125 9.25 -10.70 9.19
C VAL A 125 10.42 -9.94 8.55
N ILE A 126 11.42 -10.65 8.03
CA ILE A 126 12.57 -10.04 7.34
C ILE A 126 12.13 -9.20 6.13
N ALA A 127 11.07 -9.60 5.43
CA ALA A 127 10.52 -8.81 4.32
C ALA A 127 9.65 -7.63 4.79
N ALA A 128 8.84 -7.82 5.83
CA ALA A 128 7.88 -6.82 6.31
C ALA A 128 8.55 -5.63 7.01
N VAL A 129 9.56 -5.88 7.85
CA VAL A 129 10.28 -4.83 8.59
C VAL A 129 10.85 -3.73 7.66
N PRO A 130 11.67 -4.04 6.63
CA PRO A 130 12.21 -3.03 5.73
C PRO A 130 11.12 -2.39 4.87
N TYR A 131 10.07 -3.14 4.51
CA TYR A 131 8.93 -2.57 3.79
C TYR A 131 8.22 -1.49 4.61
N ILE A 132 7.91 -1.78 5.88
CA ILE A 132 7.29 -0.82 6.80
C ILE A 132 8.21 0.40 6.99
N ALA A 133 9.52 0.18 7.16
CA ALA A 133 10.49 1.27 7.26
C ALA A 133 10.49 2.17 6.02
N LEU A 134 10.36 1.59 4.81
CA LEU A 134 10.26 2.37 3.58
C LEU A 134 8.96 3.18 3.51
N GLN A 135 7.84 2.64 4.00
CA GLN A 135 6.58 3.40 4.08
C GLN A 135 6.70 4.59 5.04
N PHE A 136 7.33 4.41 6.21
CA PHE A 136 7.60 5.51 7.15
C PHE A 136 8.51 6.58 6.53
N LYS A 137 9.54 6.16 5.81
CA LYS A 137 10.43 7.08 5.08
C LYS A 137 9.66 7.92 4.05
N ALA A 138 8.75 7.30 3.30
CA ALA A 138 7.93 8.00 2.34
C ALA A 138 7.06 9.09 3.00
N VAL A 139 6.44 8.79 4.16
CA VAL A 139 5.66 9.75 4.95
C VAL A 139 6.54 10.90 5.45
N SER A 140 7.71 10.60 6.00
CA SER A 140 8.67 11.62 6.45
C SER A 140 9.07 12.54 5.30
N GLN A 141 9.34 12.00 4.11
CA GLN A 141 9.64 12.79 2.92
C GLN A 141 8.46 13.68 2.49
N SER A 142 7.21 13.19 2.58
CA SER A 142 6.01 14.02 2.32
C SER A 142 5.97 15.25 3.23
N VAL A 143 6.23 15.04 4.53
CA VAL A 143 6.21 16.10 5.54
C VAL A 143 7.27 17.15 5.27
N VAL A 144 8.51 16.73 4.96
CA VAL A 144 9.61 17.64 4.63
C VAL A 144 9.28 18.49 3.40
N VAL A 145 8.72 17.89 2.34
CA VAL A 145 8.34 18.62 1.12
C VAL A 145 7.23 19.65 1.38
N LEU A 146 6.25 19.32 2.23
CA LEU A 146 5.10 20.21 2.52
C LEU A 146 5.46 21.35 3.50
N ALA A 147 6.24 21.04 4.53
CA ALA A 147 6.73 22.02 5.50
C ALA A 147 7.84 22.91 4.90
N GLY A 148 8.60 22.37 3.93
CA GLY A 148 9.67 23.06 3.22
C GLY A 148 10.89 23.42 4.08
N SER A 149 10.92 22.97 5.33
CA SER A 149 12.06 23.09 6.24
C SER A 149 12.74 21.73 6.40
N HIS A 150 14.04 21.66 6.08
CA HIS A 150 14.92 20.73 6.78
C HIS A 150 15.10 21.35 8.17
N SER A 151 14.36 20.87 9.17
CA SER A 151 14.50 21.36 10.54
C SER A 151 15.94 21.13 11.00
N SER A 152 16.73 22.19 10.92
CA SER A 152 18.13 22.22 11.32
C SER A 152 18.20 22.08 12.85
N GLY A 153 18.52 20.86 13.30
CA GLY A 153 19.30 20.66 14.52
C GLY A 153 18.57 20.33 15.83
N ALA A 154 17.24 20.40 15.93
CA ALA A 154 16.53 20.04 17.16
C ALA A 154 15.48 18.96 16.93
N LEU A 155 15.64 17.79 17.57
CA LEU A 155 14.69 16.66 17.52
C LEU A 155 13.25 17.08 17.86
N ILE A 156 13.09 18.12 18.69
CA ILE A 156 11.79 18.58 19.19
C ILE A 156 11.01 19.37 18.13
N THR A 157 11.67 20.01 17.16
CA THR A 157 11.03 20.79 16.09
C THR A 157 10.82 19.99 14.80
N ASP A 158 11.28 18.75 14.76
CA ASP A 158 11.09 17.87 13.60
C ASP A 158 9.64 17.36 13.53
N SER A 159 8.87 17.97 12.63
CA SER A 159 7.47 17.59 12.39
C SER A 159 7.35 16.15 11.88
N ALA A 160 8.35 15.62 11.18
CA ALA A 160 8.33 14.24 10.70
C ALA A 160 8.47 13.23 11.84
N LEU A 161 9.29 13.54 12.86
CA LEU A 161 9.44 12.71 14.05
C LEU A 161 8.11 12.60 14.82
N TRP A 162 7.42 13.72 15.04
CA TRP A 162 6.13 13.72 15.74
C TRP A 162 5.04 12.98 14.97
N VAL A 163 4.98 13.12 13.64
CA VAL A 163 4.06 12.35 12.80
C VAL A 163 4.40 10.85 12.85
N ALA A 164 5.67 10.48 12.80
CA ALA A 164 6.10 9.08 12.92
C ALA A 164 5.77 8.48 14.29
N LEU A 165 6.01 9.22 15.38
CA LEU A 165 5.64 8.80 16.74
C LEU A 165 4.12 8.62 16.87
N MET A 166 3.34 9.54 16.29
CA MET A 166 1.88 9.44 16.26
C MET A 166 1.41 8.19 15.51
N LEU A 167 1.99 7.90 14.34
CA LEU A 167 1.71 6.68 13.59
C LEU A 167 2.11 5.42 14.35
N ALA A 168 3.23 5.45 15.11
CA ALA A 168 3.65 4.34 15.96
C ALA A 168 2.67 4.12 17.11
N VAL A 169 2.25 5.17 17.82
CA VAL A 169 1.23 5.09 18.87
C VAL A 169 -0.09 4.57 18.30
N PHE A 170 -0.51 5.06 17.13
CA PHE A 170 -1.69 4.57 16.43
C PHE A 170 -1.57 3.07 16.09
N ALA A 171 -0.42 2.66 15.54
CA ALA A 171 -0.13 1.26 15.23
C ALA A 171 -0.11 0.37 16.48
N ILE A 172 0.33 0.87 17.63
CA ILE A 172 0.29 0.13 18.91
C ILE A 172 -1.17 0.02 19.40
N LEU A 173 -1.90 1.13 19.47
CA LEU A 173 -3.27 1.17 19.97
C LEU A 173 -4.23 0.29 19.13
N PHE A 174 -4.00 0.18 17.82
CA PHE A 174 -4.75 -0.75 16.96
C PHE A 174 -4.12 -2.11 16.84
N GLY A 175 -2.82 -2.20 16.58
CA GLY A 175 -2.12 -3.47 16.35
C GLY A 175 -2.20 -4.42 17.53
N THR A 176 -2.25 -3.89 18.77
CA THR A 176 -2.49 -4.72 19.97
C THR A 176 -3.95 -5.14 20.13
N ARG A 177 -4.90 -4.41 19.53
CA ARG A 177 -6.30 -4.86 19.38
C ARG A 177 -6.48 -5.89 18.27
N VAL A 178 -5.51 -6.05 17.35
CA VAL A 178 -5.51 -7.06 16.26
C VAL A 178 -5.12 -8.47 16.75
N ILE A 179 -4.80 -8.66 18.03
CA ILE A 179 -4.33 -9.95 18.55
C ILE A 179 -5.45 -11.02 18.54
N ASP A 180 -6.72 -10.63 18.42
CA ASP A 180 -7.82 -11.57 18.26
C ASP A 180 -8.22 -11.72 16.78
N ALA A 181 -7.46 -12.54 16.04
CA ALA A 181 -7.68 -12.84 14.62
C ALA A 181 -9.02 -13.55 14.32
N THR A 182 -9.81 -13.82 15.36
CA THR A 182 -11.09 -14.54 15.34
C THR A 182 -12.31 -13.62 15.26
N GLU A 183 -12.19 -12.34 15.67
CA GLU A 183 -13.30 -11.38 15.59
C GLU A 183 -13.28 -10.60 14.26
N HIS A 184 -14.40 -10.63 13.54
CA HIS A 184 -14.58 -9.77 12.37
C HIS A 184 -14.78 -8.32 12.86
N HIS A 185 -13.70 -7.53 12.94
CA HIS A 185 -13.79 -6.10 13.27
C HIS A 185 -14.33 -5.31 12.07
N HIS A 186 -15.67 -5.25 11.99
CA HIS A 186 -16.39 -4.52 10.96
C HIS A 186 -16.03 -3.03 10.93
N GLY A 187 -15.65 -2.45 12.07
CA GLY A 187 -15.17 -1.07 12.17
C GLY A 187 -13.83 -0.83 11.45
N MET A 188 -12.86 -1.74 11.58
CA MET A 188 -11.60 -1.62 10.84
C MET A 188 -11.82 -1.66 9.33
N MET A 189 -12.68 -2.57 8.86
CA MET A 189 -13.00 -2.65 7.44
C MET A 189 -13.63 -1.35 6.91
N LEU A 190 -14.54 -0.75 7.69
CA LEU A 190 -15.16 0.54 7.38
C LEU A 190 -14.14 1.69 7.32
N ALA A 191 -13.21 1.75 8.28
CA ALA A 191 -12.18 2.78 8.32
C ALA A 191 -11.25 2.71 7.11
N ILE A 192 -10.79 1.51 6.75
CA ILE A 192 -9.97 1.29 5.55
C ILE A 192 -10.75 1.68 4.29
N ALA A 193 -12.04 1.32 4.19
CA ALA A 193 -12.85 1.69 3.04
C ALA A 193 -12.99 3.20 2.87
N ALA A 194 -13.22 3.93 3.97
CA ALA A 194 -13.31 5.39 3.95
C ALA A 194 -11.96 6.04 3.60
N GLU A 195 -10.87 5.56 4.17
CA GLU A 195 -9.52 6.03 3.83
C GLU A 195 -9.23 5.81 2.33
N SER A 196 -9.56 4.64 1.79
CA SER A 196 -9.43 4.33 0.37
C SER A 196 -10.28 5.22 -0.52
N LEU A 197 -11.48 5.59 -0.10
CA LEU A 197 -12.33 6.54 -0.83
C LEU A 197 -11.67 7.93 -0.89
N VAL A 198 -11.10 8.40 0.21
CA VAL A 198 -10.33 9.67 0.25
C VAL A 198 -9.15 9.60 -0.71
N LYS A 199 -8.38 8.51 -0.71
CA LYS A 199 -7.27 8.29 -1.65
C LYS A 199 -7.74 8.35 -3.12
N LEU A 200 -8.85 7.69 -3.43
CA LEU A 200 -9.41 7.68 -4.78
C LEU A 200 -9.83 9.09 -5.23
N LEU A 201 -10.53 9.83 -4.38
CA LEU A 201 -10.94 11.21 -4.66
C LEU A 201 -9.72 12.13 -4.83
N ALA A 202 -8.67 11.95 -4.03
CA ALA A 202 -7.43 12.70 -4.17
C ALA A 202 -6.75 12.41 -5.51
N PHE A 203 -6.64 11.14 -5.92
CA PHE A 203 -6.11 10.77 -7.23
C PHE A 203 -6.94 11.33 -8.38
N LEU A 204 -8.27 11.29 -8.28
CA LEU A 204 -9.16 11.89 -9.29
C LEU A 204 -8.96 13.39 -9.39
N ALA A 205 -8.86 14.11 -8.26
CA ALA A 205 -8.61 15.55 -8.25
C ALA A 205 -7.27 15.90 -8.91
N VAL A 206 -6.20 15.17 -8.57
CA VAL A 206 -4.87 15.37 -9.19
C VAL A 206 -4.90 15.04 -10.69
N ALA A 207 -5.56 13.95 -11.09
CA ALA A 207 -5.69 13.57 -12.50
C ALA A 207 -6.45 14.64 -13.30
N LEU A 208 -7.58 15.14 -12.79
CA LEU A 208 -8.34 16.22 -13.43
C LEU A 208 -7.54 17.51 -13.51
N PHE A 209 -6.80 17.85 -12.45
CA PHE A 209 -5.92 19.02 -12.45
C PHE A 209 -4.84 18.90 -13.55
N ALA A 210 -4.17 17.74 -13.63
CA ALA A 210 -3.14 17.46 -14.63
C ALA A 210 -3.70 17.44 -16.06
N LEU A 211 -4.92 16.95 -16.27
CA LEU A 211 -5.57 16.96 -17.58
C LEU A 211 -5.92 18.38 -18.05
N ARG A 212 -6.27 19.28 -17.14
CA ARG A 212 -6.65 20.67 -17.46
C ARG A 212 -5.44 21.60 -17.66
N HIS A 213 -4.38 21.42 -16.87
CA HIS A 213 -3.22 22.33 -16.87
C HIS A 213 -1.96 21.72 -17.47
N GLY A 214 -1.94 20.42 -17.69
CA GLY A 214 -0.82 19.73 -18.33
C GLY A 214 -0.87 19.81 -19.86
N PRO A 215 0.19 19.35 -20.53
CA PRO A 215 0.28 19.37 -22.00
C PRO A 215 -0.70 18.40 -22.70
N GLY A 216 -1.53 17.69 -21.94
CA GLY A 216 -2.44 16.65 -22.41
C GLY A 216 -1.78 15.27 -22.47
N LEU A 217 -2.59 14.21 -22.41
CA LEU A 217 -2.11 12.82 -22.32
C LEU A 217 -1.16 12.45 -23.47
N VAL A 218 -1.56 12.74 -24.72
CA VAL A 218 -0.79 12.35 -25.92
C VAL A 218 0.58 13.04 -25.94
N ALA A 219 0.62 14.33 -25.64
CA ALA A 219 1.87 15.08 -25.61
C ALA A 219 2.77 14.62 -24.45
N SER A 220 2.21 14.35 -23.27
CA SER A 220 2.97 13.79 -22.14
C SER A 220 3.58 12.43 -22.49
N TYR A 221 2.83 11.53 -23.12
CA TYR A 221 3.35 10.24 -23.54
C TYR A 221 4.43 10.36 -24.63
N ALA A 222 4.24 11.26 -25.60
CA ALA A 222 5.23 11.50 -26.65
C ALA A 222 6.56 12.03 -26.09
N GLN A 223 6.49 12.95 -25.12
CA GLN A 223 7.67 13.48 -24.42
C GLN A 223 8.43 12.38 -23.64
N ILE A 224 7.69 11.52 -22.93
CA ILE A 224 8.30 10.40 -22.20
C ILE A 224 8.90 9.38 -23.16
N ALA A 225 8.20 9.03 -24.24
CA ALA A 225 8.70 8.09 -25.25
C ALA A 225 9.96 8.59 -25.97
N ALA A 226 10.16 9.91 -26.07
CA ALA A 226 11.37 10.51 -26.62
C ALA A 226 12.58 10.46 -25.67
N THR A 227 12.33 10.33 -24.36
CA THR A 227 13.37 10.36 -23.30
C THR A 227 13.71 8.97 -22.75
N VAL A 228 12.82 8.01 -22.91
CA VAL A 228 13.06 6.60 -22.53
C VAL A 228 13.91 5.92 -23.61
N PRO A 229 15.10 5.36 -23.27
CA PRO A 229 15.89 4.57 -24.21
C PRO A 229 15.02 3.44 -24.80
N ARG A 230 15.03 3.30 -26.13
CA ARG A 230 14.23 2.29 -26.85
C ARG A 230 14.67 0.85 -26.57
N ASP A 231 15.76 0.69 -25.84
CA ASP A 231 16.23 -0.57 -25.30
C ASP A 231 15.27 -0.96 -24.17
N GLY A 232 14.13 -1.57 -24.52
CA GLY A 232 13.12 -1.99 -23.56
C GLY A 232 13.62 -3.04 -22.55
N PHE A 233 12.84 -4.08 -22.31
CA PHE A 233 13.19 -5.19 -21.39
C PHE A 233 14.60 -5.81 -21.63
N ALA A 234 15.19 -5.58 -22.82
CA ALA A 234 16.53 -6.01 -23.22
C ALA A 234 17.70 -5.30 -22.51
N ALA A 235 17.52 -4.08 -21.97
CA ALA A 235 18.59 -3.36 -21.29
C ALA A 235 19.00 -4.00 -19.94
N GLY A 236 18.09 -4.77 -19.32
CA GLY A 236 18.34 -5.50 -18.07
C GLY A 236 18.81 -6.94 -18.26
N LEU A 237 18.84 -7.45 -19.50
CA LEU A 237 19.47 -8.73 -19.80
C LEU A 237 20.98 -8.51 -19.87
N PRO A 238 21.81 -9.31 -19.17
CA PRO A 238 23.25 -9.25 -19.38
C PRO A 238 23.50 -9.47 -20.87
N ARG A 239 24.08 -8.47 -21.53
CA ARG A 239 24.51 -8.59 -22.93
C ARG A 239 25.36 -9.85 -22.98
N ALA A 240 24.95 -10.82 -23.79
CA ALA A 240 25.69 -12.07 -23.96
C ALA A 240 27.19 -11.74 -24.12
N MET A 241 28.03 -12.48 -23.40
CA MET A 241 29.49 -12.29 -23.41
C MET A 241 29.98 -12.05 -24.85
N PRO A 242 30.94 -11.13 -25.04
CA PRO A 242 31.49 -10.87 -26.37
C PRO A 242 31.95 -12.19 -26.99
N ALA A 243 31.51 -12.44 -28.23
CA ALA A 243 31.75 -13.66 -29.02
C ALA A 243 33.24 -13.91 -29.38
N GLY A 244 34.18 -13.32 -28.63
CA GLY A 244 35.62 -13.49 -28.78
C GLY A 244 36.24 -14.61 -27.94
N LEU A 245 35.47 -15.29 -27.08
CA LEU A 245 35.97 -16.36 -26.20
C LEU A 245 35.69 -17.80 -26.70
N LEU A 246 35.17 -17.96 -27.93
CA LEU A 246 34.98 -19.26 -28.60
C LEU A 246 35.87 -19.45 -29.84
N ARG A 247 37.00 -18.72 -29.91
CA ARG A 247 38.10 -19.04 -30.82
C ARG A 247 39.44 -18.94 -30.10
N ARG A 248 39.81 -20.03 -29.42
CA ARG A 248 41.08 -20.75 -29.56
C ARG A 248 41.12 -21.89 -28.56
#